data_AF-A0A0D0JV44-F1
#
_entry.id   AF-A0A0D0JV44-F1
#
_cell.length_a   1.000
_cell.length_b   1.000
_cell.length_c   1.000
_cell.angle_alpha   90.00
_cell.angle_beta   90.00
_cell.angle_gamma   90.00
#
_symmetry.space_group_name_H-M   'P 1'
#
loop_
_entity.id
_entity.type
_entity.pdbx_description
1 polymer ?
#
loop_
_entity_poly.entity_id
_entity_poly.type
_entity_poly.pdbx_seq_one_letter_code
_entity_poly.pdbx_strand_id
1 'polypeptide(L)'
;MLRTSPRGLSRDLSAAVGLARAAIGIAHMIAPTRANELLAGPDASLATTRAAARTFGIREIYIGGGLYAATRHAPAAVRTLLRAGVVVDVWDTAAFARTADLPTRTRTAGCIIAGGFAIAGALAEMHLDR
;
A
#
# COMPACT_ATOMS: atom_id res chain seq x y z
N MET A 1 -6.97 -24.03 -23.05
CA MET A 1 -5.72 -23.90 -22.27
C MET A 1 -5.17 -22.50 -22.52
N LEU A 2 -5.56 -21.51 -21.71
CA LEU A 2 -5.11 -20.12 -21.89
C LEU A 2 -3.70 -20.00 -21.32
N ARG A 3 -2.73 -19.89 -22.21
CA ARG A 3 -1.32 -19.65 -21.88
C ARG A 3 -1.22 -18.18 -21.45
N THR A 4 -1.38 -17.91 -20.16
CA THR A 4 -1.03 -16.60 -19.60
C THR A 4 0.45 -16.37 -19.89
N SER A 5 0.74 -15.44 -20.81
CA SER A 5 2.11 -15.04 -21.08
C SER A 5 2.70 -14.49 -19.78
N PRO A 6 3.98 -14.77 -19.43
CA PRO A 6 4.61 -14.26 -18.20
C PRO A 6 4.42 -12.74 -18.02
N ARG A 7 4.45 -11.99 -19.13
CA ARG A 7 4.20 -10.55 -19.19
C ARG A 7 2.78 -10.12 -18.76
N GLY A 8 1.77 -10.98 -18.94
CA GLY A 8 0.39 -10.72 -18.52
C GLY A 8 0.26 -10.78 -17.01
N LEU A 9 0.79 -11.85 -16.40
CA LEU A 9 0.73 -12.06 -14.95
C LEU A 9 1.44 -10.94 -14.16
N SER A 10 2.60 -10.47 -14.62
CA SER A 10 3.36 -9.38 -13.96
C SER A 10 2.63 -8.05 -14.03
N ARG A 11 1.98 -7.77 -15.16
CA ARG A 11 1.19 -6.56 -15.37
C ARG A 11 -0.08 -6.58 -14.52
N ASP A 12 -0.70 -7.76 -14.41
CA ASP A 12 -1.87 -7.99 -13.55
C ASP A 12 -1.52 -7.82 -12.07
N LEU A 13 -0.37 -8.33 -11.62
CA LEU A 13 0.08 -8.17 -10.23
C LEU A 13 0.43 -6.71 -9.89
N SER A 14 1.17 -6.02 -10.77
CA SER A 14 1.52 -4.60 -10.57
C SER A 14 0.26 -3.72 -10.52
N ALA A 15 -0.70 -3.99 -11.41
CA ALA A 15 -1.98 -3.28 -11.43
C ALA A 15 -2.82 -3.59 -10.18
N ALA A 16 -2.83 -4.84 -9.71
CA ALA A 16 -3.53 -5.24 -8.49
C ALA A 16 -2.94 -4.56 -7.26
N VAL A 17 -1.61 -4.52 -7.11
CA VAL A 17 -0.93 -3.79 -6.03
C VAL A 17 -1.31 -2.31 -6.06
N GLY A 18 -1.23 -1.68 -7.23
CA GLY A 18 -1.61 -0.27 -7.39
C GLY A 18 -3.06 0.02 -7.01
N LEU A 19 -4.00 -0.79 -7.49
CA LEU A 19 -5.43 -0.66 -7.17
C LEU A 19 -5.71 -0.87 -5.68
N ALA A 20 -5.11 -1.89 -5.07
CA ALA A 20 -5.33 -2.19 -3.66
C ALA A 20 -4.87 -1.02 -2.78
N ARG A 21 -3.69 -0.43 -3.05
CA ARG A 21 -3.22 0.78 -2.35
C ARG A 21 -4.16 1.97 -2.56
N ALA A 22 -4.54 2.24 -3.81
CA ALA A 22 -5.44 3.34 -4.11
C ALA A 22 -6.79 3.18 -3.38
N ALA A 23 -7.34 1.95 -3.33
CA ALA A 23 -8.58 1.66 -2.61
C ALA A 23 -8.44 1.90 -1.09
N ILE A 24 -7.33 1.47 -0.47
CA ILE A 24 -7.03 1.77 0.92
C ILE A 24 -6.96 3.27 1.15
N GLY A 25 -6.29 4.00 0.26
CA GLY A 25 -6.19 5.45 0.36
C GLY A 25 -7.53 6.16 0.25
N ILE A 26 -8.38 5.74 -0.68
CA ILE A 26 -9.76 6.23 -0.82
C ILE A 26 -10.57 5.95 0.45
N ALA A 27 -10.45 4.75 1.02
CA ALA A 27 -11.14 4.41 2.27
C ALA A 27 -10.71 5.36 3.43
N HIS A 28 -9.42 5.68 3.52
CA HIS A 28 -8.91 6.65 4.49
C HIS A 28 -9.37 8.09 4.22
N MET A 29 -9.66 8.44 2.97
CA MET A 29 -10.23 9.76 2.63
C MET A 29 -11.70 9.90 3.02
N ILE A 30 -12.50 8.89 2.68
CA ILE A 30 -13.96 8.91 2.82
C ILE A 30 -14.39 8.57 4.25
N ALA A 31 -13.81 7.52 4.84
CA ALA A 31 -14.20 6.99 6.13
C ALA A 31 -12.99 6.76 7.05
N PRO A 32 -12.20 7.81 7.37
CA PRO A 32 -10.92 7.70 8.09
C PRO A 32 -11.05 6.98 9.44
N THR A 33 -12.13 7.21 10.20
CA THR A 33 -12.32 6.54 11.49
C THR A 33 -12.42 5.02 11.32
N ARG A 34 -13.26 4.56 10.38
CA ARG A 34 -13.47 3.12 10.14
C ARG A 34 -12.26 2.48 9.47
N ALA A 35 -11.67 3.16 8.49
CA ALA A 35 -10.51 2.66 7.76
C ALA A 35 -9.28 2.53 8.67
N ASN A 36 -9.15 3.41 9.68
CA ASN A 36 -8.01 3.45 10.58
C ASN A 36 -8.26 2.77 11.94
N GLU A 37 -9.45 2.21 12.19
CA GLU A 37 -9.81 1.59 13.48
C GLU A 37 -8.86 0.46 13.86
N LEU A 38 -8.43 -0.33 12.87
CA LEU A 38 -7.45 -1.41 13.07
C LEU A 38 -6.06 -0.89 13.49
N LEU A 39 -5.68 0.30 12.99
CA LEU A 39 -4.34 0.88 13.11
C LEU A 39 -4.22 1.97 14.19
N ALA A 40 -5.33 2.54 14.64
CA ALA A 40 -5.35 3.57 15.68
C ALA A 40 -6.27 3.22 16.86
N GLY A 41 -7.06 2.15 16.78
CA GLY A 41 -7.95 1.73 17.86
C GLY A 41 -8.93 2.85 18.25
N PRO A 42 -9.13 3.10 19.56
CA PRO A 42 -10.01 4.16 20.05
C PRO A 42 -9.67 5.56 19.50
N ASP A 43 -8.38 5.81 19.26
CA ASP A 43 -7.86 7.11 18.80
C ASP A 43 -8.20 7.41 17.34
N ALA A 44 -8.72 6.43 16.58
CA ALA A 44 -9.18 6.63 15.20
C ALA A 44 -10.26 7.72 15.10
N SER A 45 -10.99 7.95 16.19
CA SER A 45 -12.04 8.98 16.30
C SER A 45 -11.52 10.37 16.67
N LEU A 46 -10.23 10.53 16.97
CA LEU A 46 -9.64 11.86 17.24
C LEU A 46 -9.49 12.66 15.94
N ALA A 47 -9.68 13.97 16.02
CA ALA A 47 -9.61 14.85 14.85
C ALA A 47 -8.23 14.83 14.18
N THR A 48 -7.16 14.84 14.98
CA THR A 48 -5.77 14.76 14.53
C THR A 48 -5.47 13.43 13.86
N THR A 49 -5.93 12.30 14.43
CA THR A 49 -5.78 10.99 13.83
C THR A 49 -6.52 10.87 12.50
N ARG A 50 -7.73 11.45 12.38
CA ARG A 50 -8.44 11.51 11.09
C ARG A 50 -7.72 12.37 10.05
N ALA A 51 -7.08 13.46 10.47
CA ALA A 51 -6.28 14.28 9.56
C ALA A 51 -5.05 13.50 9.08
N ALA A 52 -4.32 12.85 9.99
CA ALA A 52 -3.19 11.98 9.67
C ALA A 52 -3.59 10.81 8.76
N ALA A 53 -4.73 10.18 9.03
CA ALA A 53 -5.31 9.12 8.18
C ALA A 53 -5.56 9.61 6.75
N ARG A 54 -6.05 10.85 6.56
CA ARG A 54 -6.23 11.42 5.23
C ARG A 54 -4.91 11.72 4.53
N THR A 55 -3.91 12.22 5.25
CA THR A 55 -2.56 12.42 4.68
C THR A 55 -1.96 11.09 4.22
N PHE A 56 -2.08 10.04 5.03
CA PHE A 56 -1.75 8.67 4.64
C PHE A 56 -2.55 8.25 3.40
N GLY A 57 -3.86 8.51 3.39
CA GLY A 57 -4.73 8.14 2.27
C GLY A 57 -4.35 8.82 0.93
N ILE A 58 -4.01 10.10 0.95
CA ILE A 58 -3.52 10.84 -0.23
C ILE A 58 -2.26 10.19 -0.79
N ARG A 59 -1.31 9.81 0.08
CA ARG A 59 -0.07 9.13 -0.32
C ARG A 59 -0.37 7.79 -1.00
N GLU A 60 -1.27 7.01 -0.44
CA GLU A 60 -1.66 5.71 -1.01
C GLU A 60 -2.39 5.84 -2.35
N ILE A 61 -3.25 6.87 -2.51
CA ILE A 61 -3.88 7.20 -3.79
C ILE A 61 -2.82 7.60 -4.82
N TYR A 62 -1.87 8.44 -4.45
CA TYR A 62 -0.83 8.91 -5.37
C TYR A 62 0.09 7.77 -5.83
N ILE A 63 0.64 6.99 -4.89
CA ILE A 63 1.54 5.87 -5.21
C ILE A 63 0.78 4.76 -5.93
N GLY A 64 -0.37 4.33 -5.39
CA GLY A 64 -1.16 3.23 -5.94
C GLY A 64 -1.81 3.56 -7.27
N GLY A 65 -2.47 4.72 -7.35
CA GLY A 65 -3.10 5.22 -8.57
C GLY A 65 -2.07 5.53 -9.66
N GLY A 66 -0.94 6.12 -9.29
CA GLY A 66 0.19 6.35 -10.19
C GLY A 66 0.77 5.05 -10.74
N LEU A 67 0.97 4.04 -9.89
CA LEU A 67 1.42 2.71 -10.31
C LEU A 67 0.42 2.06 -11.28
N TYR A 68 -0.86 2.06 -10.93
CA TYR A 68 -1.91 1.51 -11.78
C TYR A 68 -1.98 2.20 -13.15
N ALA A 69 -1.97 3.54 -13.18
CA ALA A 69 -1.94 4.30 -14.42
C ALA A 69 -0.67 4.00 -15.24
N ALA A 70 0.49 3.91 -14.60
CA ALA A 70 1.76 3.58 -15.25
C ALA A 70 1.73 2.20 -15.93
N THR A 71 1.05 1.20 -15.35
CA THR A 71 0.91 -0.11 -16.01
C THR A 71 0.28 -0.04 -17.40
N ARG A 72 -0.54 0.99 -17.66
CA ARG A 72 -1.24 1.19 -18.93
C ARG A 72 -0.59 2.22 -19.83
N HIS A 73 -0.13 3.32 -19.24
CA HIS A 73 0.24 4.53 -19.99
C HIS A 73 1.73 4.87 -19.91
N ALA A 74 2.48 4.32 -18.94
CA ALA A 74 3.90 4.58 -18.79
C ALA A 74 4.66 3.35 -18.25
N PRO A 75 4.78 2.25 -19.03
CA PRO A 75 5.36 1.00 -18.53
C PRO A 75 6.79 1.13 -17.98
N ALA A 76 7.59 2.05 -18.54
CA ALA A 76 8.95 2.34 -18.07
C ALA A 76 9.00 2.87 -16.62
N ALA A 77 7.93 3.50 -16.12
CA ALA A 77 7.86 4.03 -14.76
C ALA A 77 7.45 2.99 -13.70
N VAL A 78 6.88 1.85 -14.11
CA VAL A 78 6.29 0.86 -13.20
C VAL A 78 7.31 0.35 -12.18
N ARG A 79 8.52 0.00 -12.63
CA ARG A 79 9.58 -0.49 -11.73
C ARG A 79 9.93 0.55 -10.66
N THR A 80 10.14 1.79 -11.06
CA THR A 80 10.50 2.88 -10.14
C THR A 80 9.39 3.13 -9.12
N LEU A 81 8.13 3.10 -9.55
CA LEU A 81 6.97 3.27 -8.67
C LEU A 81 6.78 2.09 -7.71
N LEU A 82 7.02 0.85 -8.16
CA LEU A 82 7.02 -0.32 -7.27
C LEU A 82 8.10 -0.19 -6.19
N ARG A 83 9.34 0.16 -6.57
CA ARG A 83 10.43 0.39 -5.61
C ARG A 83 10.10 1.46 -4.60
N ALA A 84 9.57 2.60 -5.05
CA ALA A 84 9.15 3.67 -4.17
C ALA A 84 8.08 3.21 -3.17
N GLY A 85 7.07 2.46 -3.65
CA GLY A 85 6.06 1.85 -2.78
C GLY A 85 6.65 0.88 -1.77
N VAL A 86 7.54 -0.02 -2.18
CA VAL A 86 8.23 -0.98 -1.29
C VAL A 86 9.02 -0.25 -0.20
N VAL A 87 9.75 0.81 -0.54
CA VAL A 87 10.50 1.61 0.45
C VAL A 87 9.55 2.23 1.49
N VAL A 88 8.43 2.79 1.04
CA VAL A 88 7.40 3.35 1.94
C VAL A 88 6.84 2.27 2.86
N ASP A 89 6.53 1.09 2.32
CA ASP A 89 5.93 -0.01 3.09
C ASP A 89 6.90 -0.62 4.10
N VAL A 90 8.18 -0.74 3.75
CA VAL A 90 9.24 -1.16 4.70
C VAL A 90 9.36 -0.13 5.82
N TRP A 91 9.31 1.16 5.48
CA TRP A 91 9.36 2.23 6.47
C TRP A 91 8.15 2.21 7.40
N ASP A 92 6.94 2.05 6.86
CA ASP A 92 5.72 1.93 7.66
C ASP A 92 5.76 0.69 8.55
N THR A 93 6.23 -0.44 8.03
CA THR A 93 6.43 -1.67 8.82
C THR A 93 7.37 -1.42 10.00
N ALA A 94 8.50 -0.75 9.75
CA ALA A 94 9.44 -0.39 10.81
C ALA A 94 8.81 0.58 11.82
N ALA A 95 8.03 1.57 11.36
CA ALA A 95 7.33 2.52 12.22
C ALA A 95 6.36 1.79 13.17
N PHE A 96 5.53 0.89 12.66
CA PHE A 96 4.65 0.06 13.49
C PHE A 96 5.44 -0.83 14.45
N ALA A 97 6.48 -1.52 13.96
CA ALA A 97 7.29 -2.43 14.76
C ALA A 97 8.04 -1.72 15.90
N ARG A 98 8.45 -0.45 15.71
CA ARG A 98 9.35 0.27 16.62
C ARG A 98 8.69 1.33 17.49
N THR A 99 7.44 1.70 17.21
CA THR A 99 6.70 2.69 18.04
C THR A 99 6.50 2.13 19.45
N ALA A 100 6.98 2.85 20.47
CA ALA A 100 6.80 2.50 21.87
C ALA A 100 5.32 2.61 22.26
N ASP A 101 4.89 1.82 23.24
CA ASP A 101 3.54 1.84 23.83
C ASP A 101 2.37 1.58 22.85
N LEU A 102 2.67 1.23 21.60
CA LEU A 102 1.66 0.87 20.62
C LEU A 102 1.03 -0.49 21.00
N PRO A 103 -0.31 -0.58 21.10
CA PRO A 103 -1.00 -1.83 21.43
C PRO A 103 -0.61 -2.97 20.49
N THR A 104 -0.44 -4.18 21.03
CA THR A 104 0.03 -5.35 20.26
C THR A 104 -0.81 -5.63 19.03
N ARG A 105 -2.15 -5.53 19.15
CA ARG A 105 -3.06 -5.75 18.01
C ARG A 105 -2.78 -4.76 16.88
N THR A 106 -2.63 -3.49 17.21
CA THR A 106 -2.34 -2.41 16.29
C THR A 106 -0.97 -2.59 15.63
N ARG A 107 0.06 -2.92 16.43
CA ARG A 107 1.41 -3.23 15.94
C ARG A 107 1.39 -4.37 14.93
N THR A 108 0.78 -5.50 15.29
CA THR A 108 0.71 -6.67 14.42
C THR A 108 -0.07 -6.37 13.15
N ALA A 109 -1.21 -5.68 13.25
CA ALA A 109 -2.01 -5.28 12.10
C ALA A 109 -1.22 -4.39 11.13
N GLY A 110 -0.56 -3.36 11.65
CA GLY A 110 0.26 -2.45 10.84
C GLY A 110 1.42 -3.16 10.16
N CYS A 111 2.15 -4.01 10.89
CA CYS A 111 3.24 -4.80 10.32
C CYS A 111 2.76 -5.78 9.24
N ILE A 112 1.62 -6.44 9.44
CA ILE A 112 1.06 -7.38 8.45
C ILE A 112 0.63 -6.64 7.19
N ILE A 113 -0.08 -5.51 7.33
CA ILE A 113 -0.57 -4.75 6.19
C ILE A 113 0.60 -4.15 5.42
N ALA A 114 1.44 -3.36 6.07
CA ALA A 114 2.57 -2.71 5.43
C ALA A 114 3.58 -3.74 4.89
N GLY A 115 3.95 -4.74 5.71
CA GLY A 115 4.87 -5.79 5.29
C GLY A 115 4.32 -6.63 4.13
N GLY A 116 3.00 -6.87 4.11
CA GLY A 116 2.32 -7.54 3.01
C GLY A 116 2.44 -6.76 1.69
N PHE A 117 2.26 -5.43 1.72
CA PHE A 117 2.46 -4.59 0.54
C PHE A 117 3.93 -4.50 0.10
N ALA A 118 4.88 -4.44 1.05
CA ALA A 118 6.30 -4.49 0.73
C ALA A 118 6.66 -5.78 -0.03
N ILE A 119 6.20 -6.94 0.47
CA ILE A 119 6.43 -8.24 -0.16
C ILE A 119 5.74 -8.29 -1.53
N ALA A 120 4.47 -7.87 -1.62
CA ALA A 120 3.73 -7.90 -2.87
C ALA A 120 4.37 -6.99 -3.95
N GLY A 121 4.86 -5.81 -3.56
CA GLY A 121 5.57 -4.89 -4.45
C GLY A 121 6.90 -5.45 -4.94
N ALA A 122 7.70 -6.05 -4.04
CA ALA A 122 8.96 -6.70 -4.40
C ALA A 122 8.74 -7.89 -5.34
N LEU A 123 7.73 -8.72 -5.06
CA LEU A 123 7.34 -9.81 -5.95
C LEU A 123 6.88 -9.29 -7.32
N ALA A 124 6.05 -8.25 -7.35
CA ALA A 124 5.62 -7.62 -8.60
C ALA A 124 6.82 -7.14 -9.42
N GLU A 125 7.81 -6.51 -8.77
CA GLU A 125 9.03 -6.04 -9.42
C GLU A 125 9.85 -7.21 -10.01
N MET A 126 10.08 -8.27 -9.24
CA MET A 126 10.85 -9.44 -9.70
C MET A 126 10.23 -10.12 -10.93
N HIS A 127 8.90 -10.02 -11.08
CA HIS A 127 8.19 -10.56 -12.24
C HIS A 127 8.25 -9.63 -13.46
N LEU A 128 8.72 -8.39 -13.34
CA LEU A 128 8.97 -7.52 -14.51
C LEU A 128 10.23 -7.92 -15.27
N ASP A 129 11.19 -8.57 -14.61
CA ASP A 129 12.48 -9.01 -15.19
C ASP A 129 12.41 -10.35 -15.93
N ARG A 130 11.25 -11.02 -15.90
CA ARG A 130 11.02 -12.32 -16.53
C ARG A 130 10.10 -12.20 -17.74
#